data_AF-A0A413Q0X9-F1
#
_entry.id   AF-A0A413Q0X9-F1
#
_cell.length_a   1.000
_cell.length_b   1.000
_cell.length_c   1.000
_cell.angle_alpha   90.00
_cell.angle_beta   90.00
_cell.angle_gamma   90.00
#
_symmetry.space_group_name_H-M   'P 1'
#
loop_
_entity.id
_entity.type
_entity.pdbx_description
1 polymer ?
#
loop_
_entity_poly.entity_id
_entity_poly.type
_entity_poly.pdbx_seq_one_letter_code
_entity_poly.pdbx_strand_id
1 'polypeptide(L)'
;MKTQAAVLESFAANTGSLSDAASQIPDLIKGVDELNTGAQALTANNKTLTSGMKDLTSGLSTLSTGLDTMTKGAATLTGNNSVLTKGASSVDKGTGKLVAGSSQLVTGVKAYAQGVNAAAIGVQSLSSGMNKLDSAGGQLTSGIDKLATGSDTLTKGLKTFNDDGISKLSDLAGDDLDSVINHFKAVKKADNRYKSFGGIKKNAKGSVKFVIETDPIEADEN
;
A
#
# COMPACT_ATOMS: atom_id res chain seq x y z
N MET A 1 33.78 -29.11 -150.79
CA MET A 1 34.03 -27.72 -150.34
C MET A 1 32.91 -27.15 -149.45
N LYS A 2 31.61 -27.40 -149.70
CA LYS A 2 30.51 -26.88 -148.86
C LYS A 2 30.46 -27.39 -147.41
N THR A 3 31.08 -28.54 -147.11
CA THR A 3 31.10 -29.16 -145.77
C THR A 3 32.16 -28.59 -144.82
N GLN A 4 33.25 -28.00 -145.32
CA GLN A 4 34.27 -27.40 -144.45
C GLN A 4 33.86 -26.02 -143.91
N ALA A 5 33.14 -25.22 -144.71
CA ALA A 5 32.69 -23.88 -144.31
C ALA A 5 31.68 -23.93 -143.15
N ALA A 6 30.66 -24.81 -143.22
CA ALA A 6 29.69 -24.99 -142.13
C ALA A 6 30.33 -25.52 -140.84
N VAL A 7 31.36 -26.38 -140.96
CA VAL A 7 32.14 -26.85 -139.81
C VAL A 7 32.95 -25.70 -139.20
N LEU A 8 33.56 -24.83 -140.01
CA LEU A 8 34.27 -23.64 -139.53
C LEU A 8 33.34 -22.63 -138.84
N GLU A 9 32.14 -22.44 -139.36
CA GLU A 9 31.15 -21.49 -138.84
C GLU A 9 30.53 -21.98 -137.52
N SER A 10 30.21 -23.29 -137.44
CA SER A 10 29.81 -23.93 -136.18
C SER A 10 30.93 -23.99 -135.15
N PHE A 11 32.18 -24.16 -135.59
CA PHE A 11 33.35 -24.08 -134.71
C PHE A 11 33.54 -22.66 -134.17
N ALA A 12 33.44 -21.64 -135.02
CA ALA A 12 33.53 -20.24 -134.62
C ALA A 12 32.42 -19.85 -133.62
N ALA A 13 31.17 -20.26 -133.88
CA ALA A 13 30.05 -20.02 -132.97
C ALA A 13 30.24 -20.72 -131.61
N ASN A 14 30.66 -22.00 -131.62
CA ASN A 14 30.97 -22.73 -130.38
C ASN A 14 32.15 -22.10 -129.62
N THR A 15 33.19 -21.62 -130.31
CA THR A 15 34.31 -20.91 -129.65
C THR A 15 33.89 -19.56 -129.07
N GLY A 16 32.94 -18.86 -129.72
CA GLY A 16 32.35 -17.61 -129.23
C GLY A 16 31.52 -17.85 -127.96
N SER A 17 30.57 -18.78 -127.98
CA SER A 17 29.78 -19.14 -126.80
C SER A 17 30.62 -19.67 -125.64
N LEU A 18 31.71 -20.41 -125.92
CA LEU A 18 32.66 -20.84 -124.90
C LEU A 18 33.45 -19.67 -124.31
N SER A 19 33.84 -18.69 -125.14
CA SER A 19 34.49 -17.46 -124.68
C SER A 19 33.57 -16.61 -123.81
N ASP A 20 32.30 -16.45 -124.19
CA ASP A 20 31.30 -15.72 -123.40
C ASP A 20 31.04 -16.43 -122.06
N ALA A 21 30.87 -17.75 -122.06
CA ALA A 21 30.73 -18.53 -120.84
C ALA A 21 31.99 -18.41 -119.94
N ALA A 22 33.18 -18.47 -120.53
CA ALA A 22 34.45 -18.30 -119.80
C ALA A 22 34.57 -16.89 -119.19
N SER A 23 34.04 -15.86 -119.85
CA SER A 23 34.05 -14.48 -119.35
C SER A 23 33.15 -14.26 -118.13
N GLN A 24 32.13 -15.11 -117.91
CA GLN A 24 31.23 -15.04 -116.77
C GLN A 24 31.73 -15.81 -115.53
N ILE A 25 32.71 -16.72 -115.70
CA ILE A 25 33.29 -17.49 -114.59
C ILE A 25 33.85 -16.58 -113.47
N PRO A 26 34.59 -15.48 -113.75
CA PRO A 26 35.07 -14.57 -112.71
C PRO A 26 33.95 -13.95 -111.86
N ASP A 27 32.85 -13.54 -112.47
CA ASP A 27 31.71 -12.95 -111.74
C ASP A 27 31.00 -14.00 -110.88
N LEU A 28 30.86 -15.24 -111.38
CA LEU A 28 30.33 -16.34 -110.59
C LEU A 28 31.22 -16.68 -109.40
N ILE A 29 32.54 -16.72 -109.60
CA ILE A 29 33.53 -16.92 -108.52
C ILE A 29 33.36 -15.82 -107.46
N LYS A 30 33.27 -14.56 -107.89
CA LYS A 30 33.05 -13.43 -106.98
C LYS A 30 31.74 -13.57 -106.19
N GLY A 31 30.64 -13.94 -106.84
CA GLY A 31 29.36 -14.19 -106.18
C GLY A 31 29.41 -15.34 -105.17
N VAL A 32 30.15 -16.41 -105.48
CA VAL A 32 30.40 -17.53 -104.56
C VAL A 32 31.25 -17.09 -103.37
N ASP A 33 32.28 -16.26 -103.58
CA ASP A 33 33.12 -15.71 -102.52
C ASP A 33 32.35 -14.76 -101.59
N GLU A 34 31.49 -13.91 -102.15
CA GLU A 34 30.58 -13.05 -101.39
C GLU A 34 29.58 -13.88 -100.56
N LEU A 35 29.00 -14.92 -101.15
CA LEU A 35 28.11 -15.86 -100.44
C LEU A 35 28.84 -16.58 -99.31
N ASN A 36 30.05 -17.07 -99.56
CA ASN A 36 30.88 -17.72 -98.55
C ASN A 36 31.22 -16.76 -97.39
N THR A 37 31.56 -15.52 -97.70
CA THR A 37 31.80 -14.46 -96.70
C THR A 37 30.55 -14.19 -95.87
N GLY A 38 29.39 -14.07 -96.52
CA GLY A 38 28.10 -13.89 -95.85
C GLY A 38 27.73 -15.06 -94.92
N ALA A 39 27.97 -16.30 -95.38
CA ALA A 39 27.73 -17.51 -94.59
C ALA A 39 28.66 -17.59 -93.35
N GLN A 40 29.92 -17.19 -93.50
CA GLN A 40 30.86 -17.09 -92.37
C GLN A 40 30.42 -16.02 -91.36
N ALA A 41 29.99 -14.85 -91.83
CA ALA A 41 29.47 -13.79 -90.97
C ALA A 41 28.19 -14.22 -90.23
N LEU A 42 27.25 -14.88 -90.90
CA LEU A 42 26.05 -15.43 -90.28
C LEU A 42 26.41 -16.48 -89.21
N THR A 43 27.39 -17.34 -89.50
CA THR A 43 27.89 -18.33 -88.53
C THR A 43 28.49 -17.66 -87.29
N ALA A 44 29.28 -16.60 -87.47
CA ALA A 44 29.83 -15.83 -86.36
C ALA A 44 28.73 -15.15 -85.54
N ASN A 45 27.75 -14.52 -86.20
CA ASN A 45 26.62 -13.88 -85.53
C ASN A 45 25.77 -14.89 -84.75
N ASN A 46 25.53 -16.09 -85.29
CA ASN A 46 24.82 -17.16 -84.58
C ASN A 46 25.57 -17.64 -83.33
N LYS A 47 26.91 -17.68 -83.36
CA LYS A 47 27.71 -17.97 -82.16
C LYS A 47 27.54 -16.88 -81.10
N THR A 48 27.59 -15.60 -81.49
CA THR A 48 27.36 -14.47 -80.59
C THR A 48 25.96 -14.51 -79.97
N LEU A 49 24.92 -14.73 -80.79
CA LEU A 49 23.54 -14.85 -80.32
C LEU A 49 23.39 -16.01 -79.33
N THR A 50 23.98 -17.17 -79.64
CA THR A 50 23.97 -18.33 -78.75
C THR A 50 24.64 -18.03 -77.41
N SER A 51 25.75 -17.26 -77.42
CA SER A 51 26.39 -16.81 -76.18
C SER A 51 25.48 -15.88 -75.39
N GLY A 52 24.90 -14.86 -76.04
CA GLY A 52 23.99 -13.92 -75.38
C GLY A 52 22.75 -14.60 -74.79
N MET A 53 22.22 -15.64 -75.45
CA MET A 53 21.12 -16.44 -74.87
C MET A 53 21.54 -17.25 -73.64
N LYS A 54 22.78 -17.77 -73.61
CA LYS A 54 23.32 -18.43 -72.41
C LYS A 54 23.47 -17.46 -71.25
N ASP A 55 24.00 -16.26 -71.53
CA ASP A 55 24.16 -15.20 -70.54
C ASP A 55 22.80 -14.75 -69.98
N LEU A 56 21.81 -14.55 -70.85
CA LEU A 56 20.44 -14.22 -70.45
C LEU A 56 19.82 -15.32 -69.58
N THR A 57 19.99 -16.59 -69.97
CA THR A 57 19.48 -17.73 -69.19
C THR A 57 20.13 -17.79 -67.80
N SER A 58 21.44 -17.55 -67.72
CA SER A 58 22.17 -17.46 -66.46
C SER A 58 21.69 -16.30 -65.58
N GLY A 59 21.48 -15.13 -66.19
CA GLY A 59 20.93 -13.94 -65.52
C GLY A 59 19.53 -14.18 -64.97
N LEU A 60 18.64 -14.83 -65.73
CA LEU A 60 17.30 -15.20 -65.29
C LEU A 60 17.32 -16.22 -64.15
N SER A 61 18.22 -17.20 -64.18
CA SER A 61 18.41 -18.16 -63.09
C SER A 61 18.87 -17.47 -61.80
N THR A 62 19.80 -16.52 -61.91
CA THR A 62 20.29 -15.71 -60.79
C THR A 62 19.17 -14.83 -60.22
N LEU A 63 18.40 -14.16 -61.07
CA LEU A 63 17.24 -13.36 -60.67
C LEU A 63 16.20 -14.20 -59.95
N SER A 64 15.87 -15.38 -60.49
CA SER A 64 14.94 -16.33 -59.87
C SER A 64 15.40 -16.70 -58.45
N THR A 65 16.67 -17.06 -58.29
CA THR A 65 17.27 -17.39 -56.98
C THR A 65 17.22 -16.19 -56.01
N GLY A 66 17.45 -14.98 -56.52
CA GLY A 66 17.35 -13.74 -55.75
C GLY A 66 15.93 -13.47 -55.26
N LEU A 67 14.92 -13.65 -56.12
CA LEU A 67 13.51 -13.52 -55.76
C LEU A 67 13.07 -14.57 -54.73
N ASP A 68 13.57 -15.80 -54.86
CA ASP A 68 13.31 -16.88 -53.91
C ASP A 68 13.88 -16.56 -52.52
N THR A 69 15.09 -15.99 -52.49
CA THR A 69 15.76 -15.51 -51.27
C THR A 69 15.00 -14.35 -50.64
N MET A 70 14.59 -13.37 -51.45
CA MET A 70 13.79 -12.23 -50.99
C MET A 70 12.46 -12.69 -50.38
N THR A 71 11.78 -13.65 -51.01
CA THR A 71 10.51 -14.20 -50.52
C THR A 71 10.68 -14.89 -49.17
N LYS A 72 11.72 -15.71 -49.00
CA LYS A 72 12.05 -16.35 -47.72
C LYS A 72 12.40 -15.32 -46.64
N GLY A 73 13.14 -14.26 -47.00
CA GLY A 73 13.44 -13.15 -46.11
C GLY A 73 12.19 -12.39 -45.64
N ALA A 74 11.27 -12.09 -46.55
CA ALA A 74 10.00 -11.43 -46.24
C ALA A 74 9.11 -12.28 -45.32
N ALA A 75 9.03 -13.60 -45.56
CA ALA A 75 8.32 -14.52 -44.69
C ALA A 75 8.93 -14.56 -43.28
N THR A 76 10.26 -14.59 -43.18
CA THR A 76 10.99 -14.54 -41.91
C THR A 76 10.72 -13.25 -41.14
N LEU A 77 10.78 -12.08 -41.82
CA LEU A 77 10.46 -10.79 -41.23
C LEU A 77 9.02 -10.73 -40.71
N THR A 78 8.07 -11.28 -41.48
CA THR A 78 6.66 -11.35 -41.07
C THR A 78 6.49 -12.19 -39.79
N GLY A 79 7.16 -13.35 -39.73
CA GLY A 79 7.17 -14.20 -38.53
C GLY A 79 7.76 -13.49 -37.31
N ASN A 80 8.92 -12.87 -37.48
CA ASN A 80 9.59 -12.11 -36.42
C ASN A 80 8.74 -10.94 -35.92
N ASN A 81 8.05 -10.22 -36.82
CA ASN A 81 7.18 -9.11 -36.44
C ASN A 81 5.96 -9.58 -35.64
N SER A 82 5.42 -10.76 -35.96
CA SER A 82 4.34 -11.37 -35.16
C SER A 82 4.82 -11.71 -33.75
N VAL A 83 6.01 -12.29 -33.61
CA VAL A 83 6.63 -12.59 -32.30
C VAL A 83 6.87 -11.30 -31.51
N LEU A 84 7.43 -10.26 -32.14
CA LEU A 84 7.69 -8.97 -31.52
C LEU A 84 6.39 -8.33 -31.00
N THR A 85 5.33 -8.35 -31.81
CA THR A 85 4.01 -7.80 -31.42
C THR A 85 3.43 -8.54 -30.22
N LYS A 86 3.51 -9.88 -30.19
CA LYS A 86 3.09 -10.68 -29.03
C LYS A 86 3.91 -10.37 -27.78
N GLY A 87 5.22 -10.18 -27.94
CA GLY A 87 6.13 -9.76 -26.88
C GLY A 87 5.74 -8.40 -26.31
N ALA A 88 5.52 -7.41 -27.17
CA ALA A 88 5.09 -6.07 -26.78
C ALA A 88 3.75 -6.09 -26.02
N SER A 89 2.74 -6.81 -26.51
CA SER A 89 1.47 -6.97 -25.80
C SER A 89 1.60 -7.69 -24.45
N SER A 90 2.58 -8.60 -24.31
CA SER A 90 2.83 -9.28 -23.03
C SER A 90 3.49 -8.34 -22.02
N VAL A 91 4.43 -7.50 -22.47
CA VAL A 91 5.05 -6.45 -21.66
C VAL A 91 3.99 -5.46 -21.20
N ASP A 92 3.13 -4.96 -22.09
CA ASP A 92 2.04 -4.04 -21.76
C ASP A 92 1.06 -4.60 -20.70
N LYS A 93 0.68 -5.87 -20.82
CA LYS A 93 -0.11 -6.55 -19.79
C LYS A 93 0.65 -6.68 -18.46
N GLY A 94 1.95 -6.94 -18.53
CA GLY A 94 2.82 -7.03 -17.35
C GLY A 94 2.95 -5.70 -16.62
N THR A 95 3.16 -4.60 -17.34
CA THR A 95 3.24 -3.24 -16.78
C THR A 95 1.90 -2.82 -16.19
N GLY A 96 0.78 -3.14 -16.85
CA GLY A 96 -0.56 -2.91 -16.29
C GLY A 96 -0.78 -3.61 -14.95
N LYS A 97 -0.36 -4.88 -14.82
CA LYS A 97 -0.41 -5.62 -13.55
C LYS A 97 0.49 -4.99 -12.48
N LEU A 98 1.68 -4.54 -12.84
CA LEU A 98 2.61 -3.88 -11.92
C LEU A 98 2.04 -2.57 -11.36
N VAL A 99 1.42 -1.76 -12.22
CA VAL A 99 0.74 -0.51 -11.82
C VAL A 99 -0.39 -0.81 -10.84
N ALA A 100 -1.25 -1.80 -11.15
CA ALA A 100 -2.34 -2.21 -10.27
C ALA A 100 -1.83 -2.70 -8.90
N GLY A 101 -0.82 -3.57 -8.89
CA GLY A 101 -0.21 -4.06 -7.66
C GLY A 101 0.45 -2.96 -6.83
N SER A 102 1.11 -1.99 -7.49
CA SER A 102 1.71 -0.83 -6.81
C SER A 102 0.65 0.07 -6.17
N SER A 103 -0.47 0.30 -6.84
CA SER A 103 -1.60 1.06 -6.28
C SER A 103 -2.21 0.35 -5.06
N GLN A 104 -2.38 -0.97 -5.13
CA GLN A 104 -2.84 -1.78 -3.99
C GLN A 104 -1.87 -1.70 -2.81
N LEU A 105 -0.56 -1.77 -3.07
CA LEU A 105 0.47 -1.63 -2.04
C LEU A 105 0.41 -0.26 -1.35
N VAL A 106 0.28 0.83 -2.11
CA VAL A 106 0.15 2.19 -1.55
C VAL A 106 -1.07 2.29 -0.63
N THR A 107 -2.23 1.77 -1.06
CA THR A 107 -3.44 1.71 -0.23
C THR A 107 -3.21 0.89 1.04
N GLY A 108 -2.57 -0.28 0.93
CA GLY A 108 -2.25 -1.15 2.06
C GLY A 108 -1.32 -0.48 3.07
N VAL A 109 -0.27 0.20 2.61
CA VAL A 109 0.67 0.94 3.46
C VAL A 109 -0.03 2.10 4.18
N LYS A 110 -0.94 2.81 3.50
CA LYS A 110 -1.73 3.88 4.13
C LYS A 110 -2.64 3.34 5.23
N ALA A 111 -3.33 2.22 4.98
CA ALA A 111 -4.18 1.57 5.97
C ALA A 111 -3.37 1.06 7.16
N TYR A 112 -2.20 0.47 6.90
CA TYR A 112 -1.27 0.04 7.95
C TYR A 112 -0.81 1.22 8.83
N ALA A 113 -0.39 2.33 8.23
CA ALA A 113 0.03 3.52 8.97
C ALA A 113 -1.11 4.09 9.85
N GLN A 114 -2.35 4.08 9.34
CA GLN A 114 -3.53 4.47 10.11
C GLN A 114 -3.77 3.52 11.31
N GLY A 115 -3.63 2.21 11.10
CA GLY A 115 -3.75 1.21 12.16
C GLY A 115 -2.69 1.39 13.25
N VAL A 116 -1.43 1.65 12.87
CA VAL A 116 -0.34 1.95 13.83
C VAL A 116 -0.66 3.20 14.65
N ASN A 117 -1.16 4.27 14.02
CA ASN A 117 -1.54 5.49 14.74
C ASN A 117 -2.71 5.25 15.70
N ALA A 118 -3.72 4.48 15.29
CA ALA A 118 -4.84 4.11 16.16
C ALA A 118 -4.37 3.29 17.37
N ALA A 119 -3.45 2.33 17.16
CA ALA A 119 -2.84 1.56 18.24
C ALA A 119 -2.06 2.44 19.23
N ALA A 120 -1.28 3.42 18.72
CA ALA A 120 -0.56 4.37 19.57
C ALA A 120 -1.50 5.21 20.45
N ILE A 121 -2.62 5.70 19.89
CA ILE A 121 -3.66 6.42 20.64
C ILE A 121 -4.30 5.49 21.69
N GLY A 122 -4.56 4.23 21.34
CA GLY A 122 -5.08 3.23 22.27
C GLY A 122 -4.15 3.01 23.46
N VAL A 123 -2.85 2.87 23.22
CA VAL A 123 -1.82 2.73 24.28
C VAL A 123 -1.76 3.96 25.19
N GLN A 124 -1.83 5.17 24.63
CA GLN A 124 -1.86 6.40 25.43
C GLN A 124 -3.12 6.48 26.31
N SER A 125 -4.27 6.07 25.76
CA SER A 125 -5.54 6.03 26.49
C SER A 125 -5.49 5.00 27.63
N LEU A 126 -4.93 3.82 27.37
CA LEU A 126 -4.73 2.78 28.39
C LEU A 126 -3.81 3.27 29.51
N SER A 127 -2.67 3.88 29.17
CA SER A 127 -1.73 4.46 30.14
C SER A 127 -2.42 5.52 31.03
N SER A 128 -3.20 6.40 30.41
CA SER A 128 -4.00 7.40 31.14
C SER A 128 -5.03 6.76 32.08
N GLY A 129 -5.67 5.68 31.64
CA GLY A 129 -6.60 4.88 32.46
C GLY A 129 -5.91 4.22 33.65
N MET A 130 -4.73 3.65 33.45
CA MET A 130 -3.91 3.07 34.51
C MET A 130 -3.51 4.09 35.57
N ASN A 131 -3.09 5.30 35.17
CA ASN A 131 -2.75 6.35 36.12
C ASN A 131 -3.96 6.80 36.97
N LYS A 132 -5.16 6.83 36.37
CA LYS A 132 -6.40 7.10 37.10
C LYS A 132 -6.72 5.98 38.10
N LEU A 133 -6.54 4.73 37.69
CA LEU A 133 -6.77 3.57 38.55
C LEU A 133 -5.80 3.57 39.74
N ASP A 134 -4.52 3.84 39.50
CA ASP A 134 -3.50 3.98 40.54
C ASP A 134 -3.85 5.08 41.55
N SER A 135 -4.23 6.26 41.04
CA SER A 135 -4.68 7.38 41.88
C SER A 135 -5.91 7.02 42.73
N ALA A 136 -6.90 6.35 42.14
CA ALA A 136 -8.09 5.89 42.86
C ALA A 136 -7.76 4.82 43.91
N GLY A 137 -6.80 3.94 43.62
CA GLY A 137 -6.26 2.98 44.59
C GLY A 137 -5.63 3.69 45.80
N GLY A 138 -4.82 4.72 45.57
CA GLY A 138 -4.23 5.52 46.65
C GLY A 138 -5.28 6.26 47.49
N GLN A 139 -6.34 6.79 46.86
CA GLN A 139 -7.47 7.40 47.57
C GLN A 139 -8.25 6.39 48.41
N LEU A 140 -8.48 5.18 47.88
CA LEU A 140 -9.15 4.11 48.60
C LEU A 140 -8.36 3.69 49.84
N THR A 141 -7.05 3.45 49.71
CA THR A 141 -6.16 3.14 50.84
C THR A 141 -6.23 4.24 51.90
N SER A 142 -6.12 5.51 51.50
CA SER A 142 -6.23 6.65 52.41
C SER A 142 -7.59 6.71 53.12
N GLY A 143 -8.67 6.34 52.44
CA GLY A 143 -10.01 6.24 53.01
C GLY A 143 -10.13 5.12 54.04
N ILE A 144 -9.53 3.96 53.76
CA ILE A 144 -9.45 2.83 54.68
C ILE A 144 -8.69 3.21 55.96
N ASP A 145 -7.54 3.89 55.83
CA ASP A 145 -6.74 4.34 56.98
C ASP A 145 -7.52 5.32 57.87
N LYS A 146 -8.26 6.26 57.25
CA LYS A 146 -9.14 7.18 57.97
C LYS A 146 -10.26 6.46 58.69
N LEU A 147 -10.87 5.46 58.04
CA LEU A 147 -11.93 4.65 58.65
C LEU A 147 -11.41 3.84 59.84
N ALA A 148 -10.22 3.23 59.70
CA ALA A 148 -9.57 2.51 60.78
C ALA A 148 -9.28 3.44 61.97
N THR A 149 -8.64 4.58 61.70
CA THR A 149 -8.36 5.61 62.73
C THR A 149 -9.63 6.09 63.42
N GLY A 150 -10.68 6.40 62.66
CA GLY A 150 -11.97 6.82 63.21
C GLY A 150 -12.64 5.75 64.08
N SER A 151 -12.50 4.48 63.70
CA SER A 151 -13.01 3.33 64.47
C SER A 151 -12.25 3.16 65.79
N ASP A 152 -10.93 3.34 65.79
CA ASP A 152 -10.11 3.34 67.00
C ASP A 152 -10.47 4.51 67.92
N THR A 153 -10.65 5.71 67.36
CA THR A 153 -11.10 6.89 68.11
C THR A 153 -12.48 6.65 68.73
N LEU A 154 -13.43 6.10 67.98
CA LEU A 154 -14.77 5.78 68.49
C LEU A 154 -14.69 4.75 69.62
N THR A 155 -13.90 3.69 69.45
CA THR A 155 -13.70 2.66 70.48
C THR A 155 -13.13 3.25 71.76
N LYS A 156 -12.10 4.10 71.67
CA LYS A 156 -11.54 4.83 72.81
C LYS A 156 -12.58 5.74 73.47
N GLY A 157 -13.33 6.50 72.67
CA GLY A 157 -14.39 7.38 73.17
C GLY A 157 -15.50 6.62 73.91
N LEU A 158 -15.90 5.45 73.41
CA LEU A 158 -16.85 4.57 74.09
C LEU A 158 -16.29 4.03 75.41
N LYS A 159 -15.01 3.66 75.46
CA LYS A 159 -14.34 3.25 76.70
C LYS A 159 -14.31 4.39 77.72
N THR A 160 -13.88 5.58 77.33
CA THR A 160 -13.88 6.77 78.19
C THR A 160 -15.30 7.11 78.67
N PHE A 161 -16.29 7.10 77.78
CA PHE A 161 -17.68 7.35 78.15
C PHE A 161 -18.20 6.34 79.18
N ASN A 162 -17.86 5.06 79.02
CA ASN A 162 -18.19 4.02 79.98
C ASN A 162 -17.48 4.23 81.31
N ASP A 163 -16.16 4.35 81.29
CA ASP A 163 -15.32 4.33 82.49
C ASP A 163 -15.42 5.64 83.28
N ASP A 164 -15.36 6.79 82.61
CA ASP A 164 -15.41 8.10 83.27
C ASP A 164 -16.83 8.63 83.41
N GLY A 165 -17.71 8.34 82.45
CA GLY A 165 -19.08 8.84 82.46
C GLY A 165 -20.00 7.95 83.29
N ILE A 166 -20.20 6.71 82.82
CA ILE A 166 -21.18 5.79 83.41
C ILE A 166 -20.72 5.32 84.79
N SER A 167 -19.48 4.82 84.93
CA SER A 167 -19.02 4.28 86.22
C SER A 167 -18.98 5.33 87.32
N LYS A 168 -18.46 6.54 87.06
CA LYS A 168 -18.47 7.62 88.07
C LYS A 168 -19.88 8.05 88.46
N LEU A 169 -20.82 8.09 87.51
CA LEU A 169 -22.22 8.35 87.83
C LEU A 169 -22.78 7.24 88.73
N SER A 170 -22.48 5.98 88.41
CA SER A 170 -22.88 4.82 89.20
C SER A 170 -22.31 4.87 90.62
N ASP A 171 -21.06 5.27 90.79
CA ASP A 171 -20.40 5.38 92.10
C ASP A 171 -21.00 6.50 92.96
N LEU A 172 -21.25 7.69 92.36
CA LEU A 172 -21.87 8.82 93.05
C LEU A 172 -23.32 8.54 93.47
N ALA A 173 -24.02 7.76 92.66
CA ALA A 173 -25.43 7.45 92.87
C ALA A 173 -25.65 6.21 93.73
N GLY A 174 -24.69 5.29 93.76
CA GLY A 174 -24.88 3.93 94.25
C GLY A 174 -26.06 3.24 93.54
N ASP A 175 -26.74 2.34 94.26
CA ASP A 175 -27.95 1.67 93.78
C ASP A 175 -29.20 2.57 93.74
N ASP A 176 -29.11 3.84 94.15
CA ASP A 176 -30.26 4.73 94.36
C ASP A 176 -30.12 6.07 93.62
N LEU A 177 -29.75 6.00 92.33
CA LEU A 177 -29.67 7.14 91.40
C LEU A 177 -31.00 7.92 91.35
N ASP A 178 -32.12 7.23 91.50
CA ASP A 178 -33.44 7.86 91.56
C ASP A 178 -33.59 8.76 92.78
N SER A 179 -33.06 8.38 93.95
CA SER A 179 -33.05 9.22 95.15
C SER A 179 -32.20 10.47 94.96
N VAL A 180 -31.00 10.36 94.38
CA VAL A 180 -30.13 11.51 94.09
C VAL A 180 -30.80 12.49 93.11
N ILE A 181 -31.40 11.99 92.03
CA ILE A 181 -32.15 12.81 91.06
C ILE A 181 -33.35 13.48 91.73
N ASN A 182 -34.08 12.76 92.58
CA ASN A 182 -35.23 13.30 93.30
C ASN A 182 -34.82 14.38 94.30
N HIS A 183 -33.68 14.20 94.99
CA HIS A 183 -33.12 15.21 95.87
C HIS A 183 -32.73 16.47 95.09
N PHE A 184 -32.03 16.34 93.96
CA PHE A 184 -31.66 17.48 93.11
C PHE A 184 -32.87 18.24 92.58
N LYS A 185 -33.92 17.52 92.15
CA LYS A 185 -35.21 18.10 91.75
C LYS A 185 -35.88 18.83 92.91
N ALA A 186 -35.85 18.25 94.11
CA ALA A 186 -36.42 18.87 95.30
C ALA A 186 -35.69 20.18 95.67
N VAL A 187 -34.36 20.18 95.66
CA VAL A 187 -33.53 21.37 95.90
C VAL A 187 -33.80 22.45 94.86
N LYS A 188 -33.82 22.12 93.57
CA LYS A 188 -34.14 23.09 92.50
C LYS A 188 -35.56 23.64 92.62
N LYS A 189 -36.53 22.83 93.05
CA LYS A 189 -37.90 23.28 93.29
C LYS A 189 -37.99 24.15 94.55
N ALA A 190 -37.16 23.90 95.56
CA ALA A 190 -37.05 24.77 96.73
C ALA A 190 -36.45 26.13 96.35
N ASP A 191 -35.35 26.15 95.59
CA ASP A 191 -34.70 27.35 95.06
C ASP A 191 -35.69 28.24 94.26
N ASN A 192 -36.40 27.66 93.29
CA ASN A 192 -37.40 28.40 92.51
C ASN A 192 -38.58 28.96 93.34
N ARG A 193 -38.87 28.36 94.49
CA ARG A 193 -39.91 28.84 95.41
C ARG A 193 -39.38 29.92 96.35
N TYR A 194 -38.08 30.02 96.57
CA TYR A 194 -37.46 30.92 97.53
C TYR A 194 -37.03 32.25 96.87
N LYS A 195 -37.97 33.20 96.79
CA LYS A 195 -37.73 34.47 96.08
C LYS A 195 -37.13 35.59 96.95
N SER A 196 -37.20 35.49 98.28
CA SER A 196 -36.71 36.50 99.23
C SER A 196 -36.45 35.92 100.62
N PHE A 197 -35.47 36.46 101.33
CA PHE A 197 -35.14 36.10 102.72
C PHE A 197 -36.05 36.77 103.77
N GLY A 198 -36.69 37.90 103.42
CA GLY A 198 -37.50 38.72 104.33
C GLY A 198 -38.93 38.99 103.84
N GLY A 199 -39.40 38.26 102.82
CA GLY A 199 -40.66 38.53 102.11
C GLY A 199 -40.50 39.54 100.97
N ILE A 200 -41.40 39.52 99.98
CA ILE A 200 -41.40 40.43 98.82
C ILE A 200 -42.65 41.29 98.88
N LYS A 201 -42.51 42.61 98.66
CA LYS A 201 -43.63 43.55 98.54
C LYS A 201 -44.51 43.21 97.33
N LYS A 202 -45.83 43.45 97.43
CA LYS A 202 -46.80 43.18 96.34
C LYS A 202 -46.34 43.85 95.03
N ASN A 203 -46.22 43.07 93.95
CA ASN A 203 -45.73 43.41 92.60
C ASN A 203 -44.21 43.63 92.42
N ALA A 204 -43.36 43.34 93.40
CA ALA A 204 -41.90 43.35 93.21
C ALA A 204 -41.36 41.97 92.75
N LYS A 205 -40.30 41.96 91.94
CA LYS A 205 -39.56 40.74 91.59
C LYS A 205 -38.26 40.71 92.41
N GLY A 206 -37.99 39.56 93.04
CA GLY A 206 -36.76 39.32 93.78
C GLY A 206 -36.25 37.91 93.49
N SER A 207 -34.94 37.73 93.58
CA SER A 207 -34.26 36.43 93.48
C SER A 207 -33.26 36.32 94.62
N VAL A 208 -33.25 35.17 95.30
CA VAL A 208 -32.18 34.81 96.25
C VAL A 208 -31.23 33.89 95.51
N LYS A 209 -29.93 34.17 95.61
CA LYS A 209 -28.89 33.28 95.09
C LYS A 209 -28.26 32.58 96.28
N PHE A 210 -28.44 31.27 96.37
CA PHE A 210 -27.68 30.46 97.32
C PHE A 210 -26.29 30.22 96.73
N VAL A 211 -25.27 30.59 97.51
CA VAL A 211 -23.89 30.21 97.21
C VAL A 211 -23.61 28.99 98.07
N ILE A 212 -23.53 27.83 97.41
CA ILE A 212 -23.11 26.59 98.06
C ILE A 212 -21.61 26.51 97.83
N GLU A 213 -20.86 26.62 98.90
CA GLU A 213 -19.43 26.36 98.92
C GLU A 213 -19.26 24.85 99.09
N THR A 214 -18.70 24.21 98.07
CA THR A 214 -18.33 22.79 98.14
C THR A 214 -16.84 22.69 98.40
N ASP A 215 -16.43 21.62 99.06
CA ASP A 215 -15.01 21.28 99.19
C ASP A 215 -14.36 21.24 97.79
N PRO A 216 -13.07 21.62 97.69
CA PRO A 216 -12.35 21.58 96.43
C PRO A 216 -12.41 20.17 95.84
N ILE A 217 -12.70 20.08 94.53
CA ILE A 217 -12.66 18.81 93.82
C ILE A 217 -11.19 18.40 93.72
N GLU A 218 -10.77 17.45 94.54
CA GLU A 218 -9.48 16.81 94.39
C GLU A 218 -9.55 15.90 93.15
N ALA A 219 -8.71 16.18 92.16
CA ALA A 219 -8.51 15.27 91.06
C ALA A 219 -7.61 14.14 91.56
N ASP A 220 -8.11 12.90 91.57
CA ASP A 220 -7.24 11.74 91.69
C ASP A 220 -6.30 11.73 90.48
N GLU A 221 -5.01 11.97 90.72
CA GLU A 221 -3.97 11.80 89.71
C GLU A 221 -3.94 10.34 89.27
N ASN A 222 -4.28 10.07 88.00
CA ASN A 222 -3.68 9.02 87.15
C ASN A 222 -4.12 9.15 85.68
#